data_AF-A0A1M7IWD0-F1
#
_entry.id   AF-A0A1M7IWD0-F1
#
_cell.length_a   1.000
_cell.length_b   1.000
_cell.length_c   1.000
_cell.angle_alpha   90.00
_cell.angle_beta   90.00
_cell.angle_gamma   90.00
#
_symmetry.space_group_name_H-M   'P 1'
#
loop_
_entity.id
_entity.type
_entity.pdbx_description
1 polymer ?
#
loop_
_entity_poly.entity_id
_entity_poly.type
_entity_poly.pdbx_seq_one_letter_code
_entity_poly.pdbx_strand_id
1 'polypeptide(L)'
;MRLAATTAASAPVKRWTPDTSLRDGMRRAYAAVDELRHYEMGHMSAPMAVDRATTVEEAVTFMFVHCKLAPEPDAALHGILAPLMSAAQALKADPKKVGAVADMRAAIAHYPQYFNDPGWDRPAPVEHVMHDEP
;
A
#
# COMPACT_ATOMS: atom_id res chain seq x y z
N MET A 1 -6.59 27.09 29.99
CA MET A 1 -5.89 26.52 28.82
C MET A 1 -6.03 25.00 28.89
N ARG A 2 -6.94 24.40 28.12
CA ARG A 2 -7.13 22.94 28.10
C ARG A 2 -6.21 22.36 27.04
N LEU A 3 -5.29 21.49 27.46
CA LEU A 3 -4.45 20.70 26.57
C LEU A 3 -5.35 19.69 25.85
N ALA A 4 -5.39 19.74 24.52
CA ALA A 4 -5.98 18.70 23.71
C ALA A 4 -5.02 17.50 23.73
N ALA A 5 -5.47 16.37 24.30
CA ALA A 5 -4.75 15.11 24.21
C ALA A 5 -4.88 14.59 22.78
N THR A 6 -3.76 14.48 22.07
CA THR A 6 -3.70 13.76 20.80
C THR A 6 -3.80 12.28 21.12
N THR A 7 -4.98 11.69 20.99
CA THR A 7 -5.14 10.25 21.06
C THR A 7 -4.49 9.65 19.81
N ALA A 8 -3.26 9.16 19.94
CA ALA A 8 -2.72 8.21 18.97
C ALA A 8 -3.69 7.02 18.94
N ALA A 9 -4.32 6.77 17.79
CA ALA A 9 -5.30 5.69 17.66
C ALA A 9 -4.64 4.35 17.99
N SER A 10 -4.99 3.77 19.13
CA SER A 10 -4.59 2.41 19.48
C SER A 10 -5.17 1.43 18.47
N ALA A 11 -4.35 0.49 18.00
CA ALA A 11 -4.80 -0.60 17.13
C ALA A 11 -6.02 -1.33 17.75
N PRO A 12 -7.02 -1.72 16.96
CA PRO A 12 -8.24 -2.33 17.48
C PRO A 12 -7.95 -3.69 18.11
N VAL A 13 -8.65 -4.00 19.22
CA VAL A 13 -8.59 -5.29 19.93
C VAL A 13 -9.07 -6.46 19.05
N LYS A 14 -9.75 -6.15 17.93
CA LYS A 14 -10.16 -7.10 16.88
C LYS A 14 -9.99 -6.46 15.49
N ARG A 15 -9.27 -7.14 14.59
CA ARG A 15 -9.08 -6.72 13.19
C ARG A 15 -10.35 -6.86 12.36
N TRP A 16 -10.61 -5.91 11.46
CA TRP A 16 -11.77 -5.94 10.55
C TRP A 16 -11.53 -6.82 9.33
N THR A 17 -12.59 -7.39 8.75
CA THR A 17 -12.48 -8.08 7.45
C THR A 17 -12.51 -7.04 6.33
N PRO A 18 -11.51 -6.99 5.44
CA PRO A 18 -11.55 -6.08 4.29
C PRO A 18 -12.60 -6.55 3.27
N ASP A 19 -13.19 -5.61 2.54
CA ASP A 19 -13.98 -5.95 1.36
C ASP A 19 -13.09 -6.34 0.17
N THR A 20 -13.69 -6.76 -0.95
CA THR A 20 -12.95 -7.18 -2.14
C THR A 20 -12.13 -6.04 -2.75
N SER A 21 -12.68 -4.82 -2.83
CA SER A 21 -11.98 -3.67 -3.41
C SER A 21 -10.74 -3.30 -2.59
N LEU A 22 -10.84 -3.34 -1.26
CA LEU A 22 -9.72 -3.09 -0.36
C LEU A 22 -8.64 -4.16 -0.52
N ARG A 23 -9.02 -5.45 -0.56
CA ARG A 23 -8.07 -6.54 -0.80
C ARG A 23 -7.32 -6.34 -2.12
N ASP A 24 -8.05 -6.13 -3.21
CA ASP A 24 -7.45 -5.98 -4.55
C ASP A 24 -6.52 -4.76 -4.62
N GLY A 25 -6.96 -3.63 -4.09
CA GLY A 25 -6.16 -2.40 -4.04
C GLY A 25 -4.87 -2.56 -3.23
N MET A 26 -4.95 -3.15 -2.04
CA MET A 26 -3.76 -3.37 -1.20
C MET A 26 -2.78 -4.37 -1.81
N ARG A 27 -3.24 -5.40 -2.55
CA ARG A 27 -2.34 -6.30 -3.29
C ARG A 27 -1.61 -5.62 -4.42
N ARG A 28 -2.31 -4.80 -5.21
CA ARG A 28 -1.70 -4.02 -6.29
C ARG A 28 -0.66 -3.05 -5.75
N ALA A 29 -1.00 -2.33 -4.69
CA ALA A 29 -0.06 -1.42 -4.02
C ALA A 29 1.16 -2.18 -3.45
N TYR A 30 0.94 -3.31 -2.76
CA TYR A 30 2.03 -4.14 -2.23
C TYR A 30 2.98 -4.61 -3.33
N ALA A 31 2.46 -5.17 -4.42
CA ALA A 31 3.29 -5.66 -5.52
C ALA A 31 4.12 -4.54 -6.16
N ALA A 32 3.52 -3.38 -6.43
CA ALA A 32 4.23 -2.23 -6.98
C ALA A 32 5.35 -1.72 -6.05
N VAL A 33 5.10 -1.70 -4.74
CA VAL A 33 6.09 -1.29 -3.73
C VAL A 33 7.19 -2.34 -3.55
N ASP A 34 6.87 -3.62 -3.67
CA ASP A 34 7.88 -4.70 -3.64
C ASP A 34 8.83 -4.60 -4.85
N GLU A 35 8.28 -4.36 -6.04
CA GLU A 35 9.09 -4.14 -7.25
C GLU A 35 10.00 -2.90 -7.14
N LEU A 36 9.57 -1.85 -6.43
CA LEU A 36 10.39 -0.66 -6.16
C LEU A 36 11.65 -0.95 -5.33
N ARG A 37 11.77 -2.11 -4.67
CA ARG A 37 13.04 -2.57 -4.09
C ARG A 37 14.16 -2.62 -5.13
N HIS A 38 13.84 -2.95 -6.39
CA HIS A 38 14.82 -2.92 -7.48
C HIS A 38 15.33 -1.50 -7.75
N TYR A 39 14.51 -0.47 -7.51
CA TYR A 39 14.94 0.92 -7.64
C TYR A 39 15.95 1.30 -6.56
N GLU A 40 15.71 0.89 -5.31
CA GLU A 40 16.65 1.10 -4.20
C GLU A 40 17.99 0.39 -4.43
N MET A 41 17.99 -0.73 -5.15
CA MET A 41 19.20 -1.47 -5.53
C MET A 41 19.89 -0.93 -6.80
N GLY A 42 19.32 0.07 -7.48
CA GLY A 42 19.86 0.58 -8.75
C GLY A 42 19.61 -0.32 -9.96
N HIS A 43 18.71 -1.31 -9.84
CA HIS A 43 18.34 -2.26 -10.90
C HIS A 43 17.07 -1.86 -11.66
N MET A 44 16.49 -0.70 -11.36
CA MET A 44 15.31 -0.14 -12.02
C MET A 44 15.62 1.30 -12.44
N SER A 45 15.12 1.72 -13.60
CA SER A 45 15.29 3.10 -14.08
C SER A 45 14.35 4.07 -13.36
N ALA A 46 14.67 5.36 -13.35
CA ALA A 46 13.79 6.38 -12.77
C ALA A 46 12.39 6.43 -13.42
N PRO A 47 12.22 6.33 -14.76
CA PRO A 47 10.90 6.23 -15.37
C PRO A 47 10.10 5.01 -14.89
N MET A 48 10.73 3.84 -14.78
CA MET A 48 10.07 2.64 -14.25
C MET A 48 9.63 2.82 -12.79
N ALA A 49 10.44 3.51 -11.97
CA ALA A 49 10.07 3.82 -10.59
C ALA A 49 8.87 4.77 -10.52
N VAL A 50 8.81 5.77 -11.42
CA VAL A 50 7.66 6.67 -11.59
C VAL A 50 6.40 5.90 -12.00
N ASP A 51 6.53 4.92 -12.90
CA ASP A 51 5.41 4.06 -13.29
C ASP A 51 4.89 3.25 -12.11
N ARG A 52 5.77 2.66 -11.29
CA ARG A 52 5.36 1.94 -10.07
C ARG A 52 4.72 2.84 -9.03
N ALA A 53 5.26 4.03 -8.81
CA ALA A 53 4.63 5.03 -7.94
C ALA A 53 3.23 5.42 -8.45
N THR A 54 3.06 5.52 -9.77
CA THR A 54 1.74 5.75 -10.39
C THR A 54 0.79 4.57 -10.15
N THR A 55 1.25 3.32 -10.28
CA THR A 55 0.45 2.13 -9.94
C THR A 55 -0.03 2.14 -8.48
N VAL A 56 0.81 2.60 -7.53
CA VAL A 56 0.41 2.77 -6.13
C VAL A 56 -0.68 3.84 -5.99
N GLU A 57 -0.51 5.01 -6.61
CA GLU A 57 -1.50 6.09 -6.61
C GLU A 57 -2.86 5.64 -7.21
N GLU A 58 -2.83 4.89 -8.31
CA GLU A 58 -4.03 4.33 -8.95
C GLU A 58 -4.72 3.28 -8.07
N ALA A 59 -3.96 2.42 -7.40
CA ALA A 59 -4.50 1.45 -6.45
C ALA A 59 -5.19 2.13 -5.25
N VAL A 60 -4.59 3.19 -4.72
CA VAL A 60 -5.20 3.98 -3.64
C VAL A 60 -6.47 4.68 -4.12
N THR A 61 -6.42 5.32 -5.29
CA THR A 61 -7.59 5.98 -5.89
C THR A 61 -8.73 4.99 -6.12
N PHE A 62 -8.42 3.79 -6.64
CA PHE A 62 -9.39 2.70 -6.80
C PHE A 62 -10.06 2.35 -5.46
N MET A 63 -9.31 2.25 -4.36
CA MET A 63 -9.89 1.96 -3.05
C MET A 63 -10.86 3.05 -2.59
N PHE A 64 -10.53 4.33 -2.76
CA PHE A 64 -11.45 5.42 -2.41
C PHE A 64 -12.76 5.40 -3.21
N VAL A 65 -12.72 4.93 -4.46
CA VAL A 65 -13.91 4.88 -5.33
C VAL A 65 -14.75 3.63 -5.07
N HIS A 66 -14.13 2.49 -4.74
CA HIS A 66 -14.78 1.19 -4.78
C HIS A 66 -14.93 0.46 -3.44
N CYS A 67 -14.22 0.88 -2.37
CA CYS A 67 -14.38 0.28 -1.04
C CYS A 67 -15.75 0.64 -0.44
N LYS A 68 -16.32 -0.28 0.32
CA LYS A 68 -17.65 -0.21 0.94
C LYS A 68 -17.58 -0.55 2.42
N LEU A 69 -16.51 -0.10 3.07
CA LEU A 69 -16.31 -0.28 4.50
C LEU A 69 -17.33 0.52 5.30
N ALA A 70 -17.62 0.03 6.51
CA ALA A 70 -18.31 0.84 7.51
C ALA A 70 -17.43 2.04 7.94
N PRO A 71 -18.00 3.11 8.54
CA PRO A 71 -17.24 4.32 8.85
C PRO A 71 -15.99 4.12 9.73
N GLU A 72 -16.05 3.20 10.70
CA GLU A 72 -14.93 2.94 11.62
C GLU A 72 -13.71 2.28 10.92
N PRO A 73 -13.85 1.14 10.22
CA PRO A 73 -12.75 0.57 9.44
C PRO A 73 -12.28 1.50 8.31
N ASP A 74 -13.16 2.30 7.72
CA ASP A 74 -12.78 3.30 6.72
C ASP A 74 -11.89 4.41 7.29
N ALA A 75 -12.17 4.89 8.51
CA ALA A 75 -11.31 5.85 9.19
C ALA A 75 -9.92 5.28 9.50
N ALA A 76 -9.85 4.00 9.91
CA ALA A 76 -8.59 3.29 10.08
C ALA A 76 -7.83 3.11 8.76
N LEU A 77 -8.55 2.80 7.67
CA LEU A 77 -7.98 2.68 6.32
C LEU A 77 -7.35 4.00 5.86
N HIS A 78 -8.01 5.13 6.09
CA HIS A 78 -7.46 6.44 5.74
C HIS A 78 -6.12 6.73 6.42
N GLY A 79 -5.89 6.23 7.64
CA GLY A 79 -4.60 6.31 8.33
C GLY A 79 -3.45 5.56 7.63
N ILE A 80 -3.78 4.61 6.75
CA ILE A 80 -2.83 3.85 5.92
C ILE A 80 -2.71 4.49 4.53
N LEU A 81 -3.84 4.82 3.90
CA LEU A 81 -3.87 5.26 2.51
C LEU A 81 -3.32 6.68 2.30
N ALA A 82 -3.54 7.59 3.25
CA ALA A 82 -3.01 8.95 3.16
C ALA A 82 -1.47 9.01 3.10
N PRO A 83 -0.72 8.40 4.04
CA PRO A 83 0.75 8.38 3.95
C PRO A 83 1.25 7.58 2.74
N LEU A 84 0.58 6.48 2.36
CA LEU A 84 0.93 5.70 1.16
C LEU A 84 0.83 6.57 -0.11
N MET A 85 -0.29 7.27 -0.29
CA MET A 85 -0.51 8.20 -1.41
C MET A 85 0.55 9.30 -1.42
N SER A 86 0.79 9.92 -0.27
CA SER A 86 1.76 11.02 -0.16
C SER A 86 3.18 10.59 -0.54
N ALA A 87 3.61 9.41 -0.10
CA ALA A 87 4.93 8.86 -0.44
C ALA A 87 5.03 8.49 -1.93
N ALA A 88 3.99 7.87 -2.51
CA ALA A 88 3.93 7.59 -3.94
C ALA A 88 4.03 8.87 -4.79
N GLN A 89 3.27 9.90 -4.43
CA GLN A 89 3.31 11.21 -5.10
C GLN A 89 4.69 11.88 -4.94
N ALA A 90 5.34 11.74 -3.78
CA ALA A 90 6.68 12.28 -3.57
C ALA A 90 7.73 11.64 -4.49
N LEU A 91 7.69 10.31 -4.66
CA LEU A 91 8.59 9.59 -5.56
C LEU A 91 8.30 9.92 -7.04
N LYS A 92 7.02 10.01 -7.40
CA LYS A 92 6.57 10.36 -8.76
C LYS A 92 7.03 11.77 -9.16
N ALA A 93 6.93 12.73 -8.24
CA ALA A 93 7.33 14.12 -8.48
C ALA A 93 8.86 14.31 -8.53
N ASP A 94 9.61 13.53 -7.74
CA ASP A 94 11.07 13.57 -7.71
C ASP A 94 11.63 12.16 -7.48
N PRO A 95 12.05 11.46 -8.56
CA PRO A 95 12.61 10.11 -8.46
C PRO A 95 13.87 10.05 -7.58
N LYS A 96 14.55 11.18 -7.31
CA LYS A 96 15.70 11.20 -6.40
C LYS A 96 15.29 10.98 -4.94
N LYS A 97 14.01 11.09 -4.59
CA LYS A 97 13.47 10.78 -3.26
C LYS A 97 13.27 9.29 -3.05
N VAL A 98 14.34 8.52 -3.22
CA VAL A 98 14.34 7.05 -3.04
C VAL A 98 13.81 6.64 -1.65
N GLY A 99 14.02 7.47 -0.62
CA GLY A 99 13.48 7.23 0.73
C GLY A 99 11.95 7.10 0.79
N ALA A 100 11.21 7.66 -0.18
CA ALA A 100 9.76 7.51 -0.26
C ALA A 100 9.31 6.05 -0.47
N VAL A 101 10.18 5.17 -1.01
CA VAL A 101 9.91 3.73 -1.11
C VAL A 101 9.80 3.09 0.29
N ALA A 102 10.65 3.50 1.23
CA ALA A 102 10.56 3.05 2.62
C ALA A 102 9.28 3.55 3.30
N ASP A 103 8.88 4.79 3.04
CA ASP A 103 7.64 5.37 3.58
C ASP A 103 6.39 4.63 3.05
N MET A 104 6.36 4.27 1.76
CA MET A 104 5.30 3.44 1.19
C MET A 104 5.22 2.07 1.87
N ARG A 105 6.37 1.39 2.07
CA ARG A 105 6.40 0.11 2.80
C ARG A 105 5.93 0.25 4.24
N ALA A 106 6.34 1.32 4.93
CA ALA A 106 5.94 1.58 6.30
C ALA A 106 4.42 1.76 6.41
N ALA A 107 3.81 2.52 5.49
CA ALA A 107 2.36 2.67 5.41
C ALA A 107 1.66 1.31 5.21
N ILE A 108 2.09 0.51 4.22
CA ILE A 108 1.53 -0.81 3.94
C ILE A 108 1.67 -1.76 5.14
N ALA A 109 2.75 -1.68 5.92
CA ALA A 109 2.99 -2.53 7.08
C ALA A 109 1.95 -2.36 8.20
N HIS A 110 1.22 -1.25 8.24
CA HIS A 110 0.11 -1.05 9.18
C HIS A 110 -1.14 -1.85 8.80
N TYR A 111 -1.34 -2.19 7.52
CA TYR A 111 -2.54 -2.88 7.05
C TYR A 111 -2.90 -4.16 7.84
N PRO A 112 -1.99 -5.13 8.04
CA PRO A 112 -2.30 -6.34 8.80
C PRO A 112 -2.55 -6.10 10.30
N GLN A 113 -2.28 -4.90 10.83
CA GLN A 113 -2.59 -4.53 12.22
C GLN A 113 -4.08 -4.18 12.40
N TYR A 114 -4.71 -3.65 11.36
CA TYR A 114 -6.12 -3.22 11.38
C TYR A 114 -7.04 -4.20 10.65
N PHE A 115 -6.56 -4.86 9.61
CA PHE A 115 -7.35 -5.75 8.76
C PHE A 115 -6.87 -7.19 8.83
N ASN A 116 -7.83 -8.12 8.93
CA ASN A 116 -7.61 -9.54 8.80
C ASN A 116 -7.92 -9.95 7.36
N ASP A 117 -6.94 -9.77 6.47
CA ASP A 117 -7.03 -10.16 5.07
C ASP A 117 -6.47 -11.58 4.87
N PRO A 118 -7.31 -12.59 4.60
CA PRO A 118 -6.84 -13.95 4.38
C PRO A 118 -5.82 -14.01 3.23
N GLY A 119 -4.63 -14.51 3.54
CA GLY A 119 -3.53 -14.61 2.57
C GLY A 119 -2.64 -13.37 2.50
N TRP A 120 -2.79 -12.38 3.41
CA TRP A 120 -1.87 -11.23 3.49
C TRP A 120 -0.41 -11.65 3.62
N ASP A 121 -0.14 -12.50 4.58
CA ASP A 121 1.22 -12.97 4.88
C ASP A 121 1.66 -14.18 4.04
N ARG A 122 0.91 -14.52 2.98
CA ARG A 122 1.26 -15.64 2.11
C ARG A 122 1.88 -15.10 0.83
N PRO A 123 3.11 -15.50 0.46
CA PRO A 123 3.61 -15.22 -0.87
C PRO A 123 2.62 -15.81 -1.88
N ALA A 124 2.26 -15.02 -2.90
CA ALA A 124 1.48 -15.56 -4.02
C ALA A 124 2.23 -16.79 -4.56
N PRO A 125 1.53 -17.90 -4.87
CA PRO A 125 2.16 -19.01 -5.55
C PRO A 125 2.88 -18.45 -6.78
N VAL A 126 4.18 -18.71 -6.89
CA VAL A 126 4.89 -18.49 -8.15
C VAL A 126 4.30 -19.49 -9.15
N GLU A 127 3.28 -19.05 -9.88
CA GLU A 127 2.85 -19.73 -11.09
C GLU A 127 4.03 -19.65 -12.07
N HIS A 128 4.90 -20.66 -12.04
CA HIS A 128 5.83 -20.94 -13.11
C HIS A 128 4.98 -21.34 -14.33
N VAL A 129 4.49 -20.34 -15.05
CA VAL A 129 4.01 -20.54 -16.42
C VAL A 129 5.24 -20.84 -17.26
N MET A 130 5.57 -22.13 -17.33
CA MET A 130 6.43 -22.67 -18.37
C MET A 130 5.73 -22.36 -19.69
N HIS A 131 6.18 -21.31 -20.39
CA HIS A 131 5.85 -21.14 -21.80
C HIS A 131 6.63 -22.23 -22.54
N ASP A 132 5.97 -23.36 -22.79
CA ASP A 132 6.37 -24.25 -23.87
C ASP A 132 6.11 -23.49 -25.18
N GLU A 133 7.20 -23.03 -25.80
CA GLU A 133 7.24 -22.57 -27.19
C GLU A 133 7.43 -23.79 -28.09
N PRO A 134 6.64 -23.97 -29.17
CA PRO A 134 6.97 -24.92 -30.23
C PRO A 134 8.01 -24.38 -31.20
#